data_AF-A0A183IIN5-F1
#
_entry.id   AF-A0A183IIN5-F1
#
_cell.length_a   1.000
_cell.length_b   1.000
_cell.length_c   1.000
_cell.angle_alpha   90.00
_cell.angle_beta   90.00
_cell.angle_gamma   90.00
#
_symmetry.space_group_name_H-M   'P 1'
#
loop_
_entity.id
_entity.type
_entity.pdbx_description
1 polymer ?
#
loop_
_entity_poly.entity_id
_entity_poly.type
_entity_poly.pdbx_seq_one_letter_code
_entity_poly.pdbx_strand_id
1 'polypeptide(L)'
;MEDREVDAAGILSSETCDSSDSNGHRNGDDDRWPTLPNLLLEKIFESLPLKYRFYASLTCRSWNYTFNCPGSWKTFVYGDYVLTRPKYTLHGAYNYYPDYYRMRALISKTSSRWHTLIIEPLTMLFNLYEFLRILTNFCDYSVQTGEEKAEPIFYGTGGQLLKASPLFLCHVTNLKSLTLRHLLLEDHEAEEFLTEMLNCFAKTLICLCVRNLTKSSRSFLHFGLFLNLRKLVISPQHLNDDVIYLLGNIAYLEDLFIVQDEYTGLATPGSSSAWKEFASRAPNVQVHLHCSGRCKMDMIWQPMAPVTSIMYSSSFSCLTIQSALTIAEYYSNTLKSYLQKGLQRRYRSKSYNERADTALLMLVRSCRHLQLLGIRERISTATAIMAAYISPNKSLKFYVRRQALLKRADYPFGPNELSSEMVNCIKVAAKSYEFTDALIGEVYGSQWRALSDNEYMHIFR
;
A
#
# COMPACT_ATOMS: atom_id res chain seq x y z
N MET A 1 -11.64 -11.40 -26.98
CA MET A 1 -12.64 -10.44 -27.50
C MET A 1 -11.81 -9.30 -28.04
N GLU A 2 -11.82 -9.15 -29.36
CA GLU A 2 -10.82 -8.42 -30.15
C GLU A 2 -10.76 -6.94 -29.79
N ASP A 3 -9.58 -6.49 -29.37
CA ASP A 3 -9.20 -5.08 -29.33
C ASP A 3 -8.87 -4.62 -30.75
N ARG A 4 -9.83 -3.97 -31.41
CA ARG A 4 -9.56 -3.17 -32.61
C ARG A 4 -9.28 -1.72 -32.23
N GLU A 5 -8.00 -1.38 -32.37
CA GLU A 5 -7.42 -0.17 -32.97
C GLU A 5 -8.03 1.21 -32.68
N VAL A 6 -7.18 2.13 -32.21
CA VAL A 6 -7.43 3.57 -32.26
C VAL A 6 -6.42 4.22 -33.19
N ASP A 7 -6.96 4.78 -34.26
CA ASP A 7 -6.28 5.56 -35.28
C ASP A 7 -5.80 6.92 -34.75
N ALA A 8 -4.69 7.36 -35.36
CA ALA A 8 -3.86 8.48 -34.98
C ALA A 8 -4.35 9.82 -35.59
N ALA A 9 -4.80 10.79 -34.77
CA ALA A 9 -4.83 12.22 -35.15
C ALA A 9 -5.27 13.20 -34.03
N GLY A 10 -6.02 12.76 -33.00
CA GLY A 10 -6.75 13.70 -32.12
C GLY A 10 -5.98 14.43 -31.01
N ILE A 11 -4.65 14.28 -30.90
CA ILE A 11 -3.89 14.84 -29.76
C ILE A 11 -3.41 16.29 -30.04
N LEU A 12 -3.58 16.81 -31.26
CA LEU A 12 -2.93 18.05 -31.68
C LEU A 12 -3.74 19.11 -32.44
N SER A 13 -5.03 18.92 -32.72
CA SER A 13 -5.84 20.02 -33.28
C SER A 13 -6.51 20.83 -32.17
N SER A 14 -5.75 21.71 -31.51
CA SER A 14 -6.34 22.95 -31.00
C SER A 14 -6.37 23.96 -32.15
N GLU A 15 -7.28 23.75 -33.10
CA GLU A 15 -7.71 24.81 -34.00
C GLU A 15 -9.17 25.12 -33.71
N THR A 16 -9.43 26.42 -33.65
CA THR A 16 -10.70 27.09 -33.39
C THR A 16 -11.85 26.47 -34.16
N CYS A 17 -12.84 25.90 -33.46
CA CYS A 17 -14.17 25.67 -34.03
C CYS A 17 -15.07 26.84 -33.63
N ASP A 18 -15.12 27.84 -34.50
CA ASP A 18 -16.18 28.84 -34.52
C ASP A 18 -17.50 28.22 -35.01
N SER A 19 -18.57 28.70 -34.36
CA SER A 19 -20.02 28.46 -34.48
C SER A 19 -20.61 27.67 -35.66
N SER A 20 -21.56 26.79 -35.32
CA SER A 20 -22.96 26.97 -35.77
C SER A 20 -23.93 26.23 -34.85
N ASP A 21 -24.76 27.01 -34.15
CA ASP A 21 -25.97 26.55 -33.48
C ASP A 21 -27.02 26.11 -34.50
N SER A 22 -27.65 24.96 -34.26
CA SER A 22 -29.05 24.75 -34.65
C SER A 22 -29.69 23.59 -33.87
N ASN A 23 -30.43 24.00 -32.83
CA ASN A 23 -31.63 23.41 -32.21
C ASN A 23 -31.98 21.93 -32.39
N GLY A 24 -32.11 21.25 -31.24
CA GLY A 24 -32.94 20.07 -31.05
C GLY A 24 -33.34 19.90 -29.57
N HIS A 25 -34.44 20.54 -29.16
CA HIS A 25 -35.07 20.33 -27.85
C HIS A 25 -35.51 18.87 -27.65
N ARG A 26 -35.07 18.25 -26.55
CA ARG A 26 -35.86 17.27 -25.79
C ARG A 26 -35.66 17.50 -24.28
N ASN A 27 -36.77 17.74 -23.59
CA ASN A 27 -36.86 17.92 -22.14
C ASN A 27 -36.66 16.60 -21.39
N GLY A 28 -36.03 16.68 -20.21
CA GLY A 28 -36.03 15.62 -19.19
C GLY A 28 -34.87 15.73 -18.21
N ASP A 29 -34.93 16.70 -17.30
CA ASP A 29 -34.29 16.83 -15.95
C ASP A 29 -32.93 16.17 -15.51
N ASP A 30 -32.15 15.46 -16.34
CA ASP A 30 -31.14 14.52 -15.81
C ASP A 30 -29.65 14.74 -16.17
N ASP A 31 -29.28 15.67 -17.05
CA ASP A 31 -27.85 15.89 -17.37
C ASP A 31 -27.24 17.07 -16.60
N ARG A 32 -27.16 16.95 -15.27
CA ARG A 32 -26.43 17.90 -14.39
C ARG A 32 -24.91 17.66 -14.36
N TRP A 33 -24.41 16.70 -15.13
CA TRP A 33 -22.99 16.34 -15.19
C TRP A 33 -22.07 17.41 -15.83
N PRO A 34 -22.49 18.14 -16.88
CA PRO A 34 -21.69 19.23 -17.46
C PRO A 34 -21.61 20.48 -16.56
N THR A 35 -22.58 20.65 -15.65
CA THR A 35 -22.68 21.78 -14.71
C THR A 35 -22.10 21.49 -13.33
N LEU A 36 -21.48 20.31 -13.14
CA LEU A 36 -20.86 19.92 -11.88
C LEU A 36 -19.76 20.93 -11.48
N PRO A 37 -19.70 21.38 -10.22
CA PRO A 37 -18.65 22.26 -9.76
C PRO A 37 -17.24 21.68 -10.00
N ASN A 38 -16.31 22.53 -10.46
CA ASN A 38 -14.92 22.14 -10.75
C ASN A 38 -14.24 21.41 -9.58
N LEU A 39 -14.53 21.80 -8.33
CA LEU A 39 -13.97 21.14 -7.14
C LEU A 39 -14.37 19.65 -7.03
N LEU A 40 -15.60 19.30 -7.44
CA LEU A 40 -16.06 17.92 -7.46
C LEU A 40 -15.49 17.17 -8.67
N LEU A 41 -15.42 17.83 -9.83
CA LEU A 41 -14.77 17.27 -11.02
C LEU A 41 -13.30 16.98 -10.75
N GLU A 42 -12.55 17.85 -10.07
CA GLU A 42 -11.15 17.62 -9.70
C GLU A 42 -10.98 16.35 -8.85
N LYS A 43 -11.88 16.10 -7.88
CA LYS A 43 -11.86 14.87 -7.08
C LYS A 43 -12.16 13.62 -7.92
N ILE A 44 -13.06 13.73 -8.90
CA ILE A 44 -13.33 12.64 -9.84
C ILE A 44 -12.09 12.38 -10.69
N PHE A 45 -11.49 13.41 -11.29
CA PHE A 45 -10.28 13.30 -12.09
C PHE A 45 -9.11 12.74 -11.28
N GLU A 46 -8.92 13.16 -10.02
CA GLU A 46 -7.88 12.64 -9.13
C GLU A 46 -7.99 11.11 -8.97
N SER A 47 -9.20 10.56 -8.90
CA SER A 47 -9.43 9.11 -8.76
C SER A 47 -9.21 8.30 -10.05
N LEU A 48 -9.19 8.95 -11.21
CA LEU A 48 -9.09 8.28 -12.51
C LEU A 48 -7.62 8.03 -12.93
N PRO A 49 -7.30 6.88 -13.54
CA PRO A 49 -6.05 6.68 -14.27
C PRO A 49 -5.87 7.67 -15.43
N LEU A 50 -4.62 7.97 -15.80
CA LEU A 50 -4.29 8.96 -16.84
C LEU A 50 -5.07 8.77 -18.16
N LYS A 51 -5.17 7.51 -18.62
CA LYS A 51 -5.92 7.14 -19.83
C LYS A 51 -7.38 7.62 -19.76
N TYR A 52 -8.03 7.41 -18.63
CA TYR A 52 -9.44 7.78 -18.44
C TYR A 52 -9.61 9.27 -18.15
N ARG A 53 -8.64 9.94 -17.51
CA ARG A 53 -8.64 11.41 -17.38
C ARG A 53 -8.68 12.08 -18.75
N PHE A 54 -7.89 11.58 -19.71
CA PHE A 54 -7.89 12.11 -21.06
C PHE A 54 -9.24 11.88 -21.76
N TYR A 55 -9.79 10.67 -21.74
CA TYR A 55 -11.11 10.44 -22.37
C TYR A 55 -12.23 11.25 -21.71
N ALA A 56 -12.18 11.40 -20.39
CA ALA A 56 -13.12 12.24 -19.65
C ALA A 56 -13.02 13.71 -20.09
N SER A 57 -11.82 14.24 -20.35
CA SER A 57 -11.64 15.62 -20.78
C SER A 57 -12.20 15.92 -22.18
N LEU A 58 -12.41 14.90 -23.01
CA LEU A 58 -13.00 15.05 -24.35
C LEU A 58 -14.54 15.14 -24.33
N THR A 59 -15.18 14.90 -23.19
CA THR A 59 -16.65 14.86 -23.10
C THR A 59 -17.32 16.22 -23.27
N CYS A 60 -16.81 17.26 -22.61
CA CYS A 60 -17.33 18.62 -22.71
C CYS A 60 -16.29 19.67 -22.29
N ARG A 61 -16.56 20.95 -22.60
CA ARG A 61 -15.65 22.07 -22.29
C ARG A 61 -15.34 22.21 -20.78
N SER A 62 -16.34 22.00 -19.92
CA SER A 62 -16.18 22.06 -18.46
C SER A 62 -15.21 21.00 -17.93
N TRP A 63 -15.31 19.78 -18.46
CA TRP A 63 -14.42 18.68 -18.09
C TRP A 63 -13.01 18.84 -18.68
N ASN A 64 -12.89 19.42 -19.88
CA ASN A 64 -11.60 19.82 -20.45
C ASN A 64 -10.90 20.91 -19.60
N TYR A 65 -11.66 21.91 -19.14
CA TYR A 65 -11.13 22.92 -18.24
C TYR A 65 -10.61 22.29 -16.94
N THR A 66 -11.41 21.40 -16.33
CA THR A 66 -11.03 20.69 -15.09
C THR A 66 -9.80 19.80 -15.28
N PHE A 67 -9.63 19.18 -16.46
CA PHE A 67 -8.42 18.43 -16.77
C PHE A 67 -7.17 19.31 -16.70
N ASN A 68 -7.26 20.62 -16.99
CA ASN A 68 -6.13 21.55 -16.88
C ASN A 68 -6.04 22.23 -15.51
N CYS A 69 -6.87 21.89 -14.53
CA CYS A 69 -6.78 22.45 -13.18
C CYS A 69 -5.65 21.81 -12.35
N PRO A 70 -5.06 22.52 -11.37
CA PRO A 70 -3.98 22.00 -10.54
C PRO A 70 -4.37 20.77 -9.71
N GLY A 71 -5.59 20.73 -9.16
CA GLY A 71 -6.05 19.63 -8.32
C GLY A 71 -6.05 18.28 -9.03
N SER A 72 -6.42 18.26 -10.31
CA SER A 72 -6.46 17.07 -11.17
C SER A 72 -5.09 16.41 -11.38
N TRP A 73 -3.99 17.15 -11.15
CA TRP A 73 -2.61 16.67 -11.35
C TRP A 73 -1.81 16.53 -10.06
N LYS A 74 -2.46 16.66 -8.90
CA LYS A 74 -1.78 16.53 -7.61
C LYS A 74 -1.08 15.18 -7.44
N THR A 75 -1.69 14.11 -7.96
CA THR A 75 -1.16 12.75 -7.95
C THR A 75 -0.91 12.27 -9.38
N PHE A 76 0.33 11.88 -9.66
CA PHE A 76 0.74 11.27 -10.92
C PHE A 76 1.20 9.82 -10.69
N VAL A 77 0.68 8.90 -11.50
CA VAL A 77 0.98 7.47 -11.46
C VAL A 77 1.62 7.08 -12.78
N TYR A 78 2.84 6.57 -12.72
CA TYR A 78 3.61 6.10 -13.88
C TYR A 78 3.66 4.57 -13.90
N GLY A 79 3.40 3.96 -15.07
CA GLY A 79 3.37 2.51 -15.28
C GLY A 79 3.78 2.13 -16.70
N ASP A 80 3.94 0.83 -16.97
CA ASP A 80 4.65 0.31 -18.17
C ASP A 80 4.13 0.81 -19.52
N TYR A 81 2.81 0.95 -19.62
CA TYR A 81 2.10 1.32 -20.86
C TYR A 81 1.60 2.77 -20.81
N VAL A 82 1.93 3.50 -19.74
CA VAL A 82 1.56 4.89 -19.59
C VAL A 82 2.46 5.70 -20.52
N LEU A 83 1.83 6.45 -21.44
CA LEU A 83 2.53 7.27 -22.44
C LEU A 83 3.38 6.46 -23.45
N THR A 84 2.99 5.23 -23.74
CA THR A 84 3.60 4.44 -24.83
C THR A 84 2.68 4.36 -26.05
N ARG A 85 3.28 4.00 -27.20
CA ARG A 85 2.58 3.70 -28.45
C ARG A 85 2.92 2.28 -28.92
N PRO A 86 1.92 1.49 -29.35
CA PRO A 86 2.19 0.20 -29.97
C PRO A 86 2.87 0.43 -31.33
N LYS A 87 3.92 -0.34 -31.62
CA LYS A 87 4.56 -0.40 -32.93
C LYS A 87 4.69 -1.87 -33.32
N TYR A 88 4.14 -2.21 -34.49
CA TYR A 88 4.26 -3.55 -35.04
C TYR A 88 5.70 -3.77 -35.50
N THR A 89 6.35 -4.82 -35.00
CA THR A 89 7.74 -5.13 -35.35
C THR A 89 7.81 -6.16 -36.48
N LEU A 90 8.94 -6.18 -37.20
CA LEU A 90 9.20 -7.15 -38.26
C LEU A 90 9.13 -8.62 -37.79
N HIS A 91 9.25 -8.87 -36.48
CA HIS A 91 9.15 -10.20 -35.88
C HIS A 91 7.70 -10.63 -35.59
N GLY A 92 6.70 -9.90 -36.09
CA GLY A 92 5.28 -10.29 -35.98
C GLY A 92 4.65 -10.05 -34.61
N ALA A 93 5.25 -9.19 -33.78
CA ALA A 93 4.73 -8.84 -32.46
C ALA A 93 4.60 -7.31 -32.29
N TYR A 94 3.58 -6.89 -31.53
CA TYR A 94 3.42 -5.51 -31.10
C TYR A 94 4.33 -5.24 -29.90
N ASN A 95 5.28 -4.31 -30.07
CA ASN A 95 6.09 -3.80 -28.98
C ASN A 95 5.63 -2.38 -28.62
N TYR A 96 5.65 -2.06 -27.34
CA TYR A 96 5.26 -0.74 -26.84
C TYR A 96 6.50 0.12 -26.64
N TYR A 97 6.56 1.24 -27.37
CA TYR A 97 7.66 2.20 -27.27
C TYR A 97 7.17 3.49 -26.60
N PRO A 98 8.03 4.19 -25.85
CA PRO A 98 7.72 5.50 -25.31
C PRO A 98 7.25 6.47 -26.40
N ASP A 99 6.16 7.17 -26.14
CA ASP A 99 5.72 8.28 -26.97
C ASP A 99 6.34 9.57 -26.42
N TYR A 100 7.52 9.88 -26.96
CA TYR A 100 8.32 11.04 -26.56
C TYR A 100 7.55 12.36 -26.62
N TYR A 101 6.67 12.50 -27.61
CA TYR A 101 5.89 13.71 -27.81
C TYR A 101 4.86 13.88 -26.70
N ARG A 102 4.09 12.82 -26.41
CA ARG A 102 3.09 12.83 -25.34
C ARG A 102 3.74 13.04 -23.97
N MET A 103 4.86 12.37 -23.72
CA MET A 103 5.61 12.53 -22.48
C MET A 103 6.06 13.99 -22.28
N ARG A 104 6.73 14.59 -23.29
CA ARG A 104 7.20 15.98 -23.21
C ARG A 104 6.05 16.97 -23.01
N ALA A 105 4.96 16.82 -23.75
CA ALA A 105 3.80 17.70 -23.65
C ALA A 105 3.06 17.59 -22.29
N LEU A 106 3.04 16.41 -21.70
CA LEU A 106 2.41 16.20 -20.40
C LEU A 106 3.29 16.74 -19.27
N ILE A 107 4.58 16.39 -19.30
CA ILE A 107 5.56 16.85 -18.31
C ILE A 107 5.57 18.39 -18.29
N SER A 108 5.62 19.03 -19.45
CA SER A 108 5.68 20.49 -19.53
C SER A 108 4.50 21.21 -18.92
N LYS A 109 3.31 20.62 -19.00
CA LYS A 109 2.06 21.23 -18.53
C LYS A 109 1.75 20.91 -17.07
N THR A 110 2.26 19.79 -16.55
CA THR A 110 1.72 19.21 -15.31
C THR A 110 2.75 19.00 -14.20
N SER A 111 4.04 18.92 -14.50
CA SER A 111 5.09 18.53 -13.54
C SER A 111 5.15 19.40 -12.28
N SER A 112 4.99 20.71 -12.42
CA SER A 112 5.02 21.67 -11.30
C SER A 112 3.88 21.50 -10.29
N ARG A 113 2.82 20.76 -10.67
CA ARG A 113 1.61 20.54 -9.87
C ARG A 113 1.63 19.20 -9.13
N TRP A 114 2.63 18.36 -9.40
CA TRP A 114 2.74 17.04 -8.78
C TRP A 114 3.18 17.17 -7.32
N HIS A 115 2.35 16.67 -6.41
CA HIS A 115 2.65 16.56 -4.98
C HIS A 115 2.93 15.11 -4.57
N THR A 116 2.33 14.17 -5.29
CA THR A 116 2.47 12.73 -5.09
C THR A 116 2.88 12.08 -6.40
N LEU A 117 4.00 11.37 -6.38
CA LEU A 117 4.46 10.56 -7.50
C LEU A 117 4.48 9.08 -7.10
N ILE A 118 3.80 8.25 -7.90
CA ILE A 118 3.74 6.80 -7.73
C ILE A 118 4.33 6.15 -8.97
N ILE A 119 5.42 5.41 -8.79
CA ILE A 119 5.99 4.56 -9.84
C ILE A 119 5.52 3.13 -9.55
N GLU A 120 4.67 2.60 -10.43
CA GLU A 120 4.19 1.22 -10.35
C GLU A 120 5.30 0.22 -10.70
N PRO A 121 5.15 -1.08 -10.39
CA PRO A 121 6.10 -2.11 -10.84
C PRO A 121 6.16 -2.13 -12.37
N LEU A 122 7.38 -2.10 -12.91
CA LEU A 122 7.61 -1.99 -14.36
C LEU A 122 8.31 -3.25 -14.88
N THR A 123 7.79 -3.80 -15.97
CA THR A 123 8.41 -4.85 -16.77
C THR A 123 9.40 -4.29 -17.78
N MET A 124 9.17 -3.06 -18.24
CA MET A 124 9.99 -2.39 -19.26
C MET A 124 10.74 -1.21 -18.64
N LEU A 125 11.85 -1.49 -17.94
CA LEU A 125 12.70 -0.45 -17.32
C LEU A 125 13.17 0.62 -18.32
N PHE A 126 13.30 0.26 -19.61
CA PHE A 126 13.60 1.21 -20.68
C PHE A 126 12.55 2.34 -20.79
N ASN A 127 11.27 2.05 -20.58
CA ASN A 127 10.22 3.06 -20.64
C ASN A 127 10.35 4.05 -19.46
N LEU A 128 10.69 3.56 -18.27
CA LEU A 128 10.98 4.44 -17.14
C LEU A 128 12.22 5.28 -17.38
N TYR A 129 13.28 4.70 -17.93
CA TYR A 129 14.46 5.45 -18.33
C TYR A 129 14.10 6.59 -19.28
N GLU A 130 13.34 6.33 -20.34
CA GLU A 130 12.97 7.36 -21.31
C GLU A 130 12.05 8.42 -20.72
N PHE A 131 11.11 8.02 -19.86
CA PHE A 131 10.28 8.97 -19.12
C PHE A 131 11.12 9.89 -18.23
N LEU A 132 12.02 9.33 -17.43
CA LEU A 132 12.93 10.10 -16.59
C LEU A 132 13.83 11.01 -17.44
N ARG A 133 14.41 10.51 -18.53
CA ARG A 133 15.27 11.29 -19.45
C ARG A 133 14.53 12.47 -20.08
N ILE A 134 13.31 12.29 -20.57
CA ILE A 134 12.52 13.38 -21.15
C ILE A 134 12.17 14.42 -20.09
N LEU A 135 11.90 13.96 -18.87
CA LEU A 135 11.61 14.84 -17.75
C LEU A 135 12.85 15.67 -17.39
N THR A 136 14.02 15.03 -17.30
CA THR A 136 15.33 15.67 -17.14
C THR A 136 15.62 16.69 -18.24
N ASN A 137 15.46 16.31 -19.51
CA ASN A 137 15.70 17.22 -20.64
C ASN A 137 14.71 18.40 -20.65
N PHE A 138 13.47 18.21 -20.20
CA PHE A 138 12.51 19.30 -20.05
C PHE A 138 12.95 20.27 -18.94
N CYS A 139 13.51 19.74 -17.85
CA CYS A 139 14.08 20.54 -16.77
C CYS A 139 15.32 21.33 -17.23
N ASP A 140 16.25 20.72 -17.99
CA ASP A 140 17.45 21.40 -18.50
C ASP A 140 17.10 22.53 -19.48
N TYR A 141 16.05 22.36 -20.29
CA TYR A 141 15.56 23.42 -21.19
C TYR A 141 15.01 24.66 -20.47
N SER A 142 14.60 24.53 -19.20
CA SER A 142 14.16 25.67 -18.39
C SER A 142 15.31 26.43 -17.72
N VAL A 143 16.51 25.84 -17.69
CA VAL A 143 17.73 26.41 -17.09
C VAL A 143 18.70 26.93 -18.17
N GLN A 144 18.70 26.35 -19.37
CA GLN A 144 19.64 26.67 -20.44
C GLN A 144 19.14 27.77 -21.39
N THR A 145 19.13 29.01 -20.89
CA THR A 145 19.67 30.16 -21.66
C THR A 145 21.19 30.23 -21.49
N GLY A 146 21.90 29.10 -21.63
CA GLY A 146 23.36 29.07 -21.45
C GLY A 146 23.94 27.65 -21.39
N GLU A 147 24.67 27.32 -22.46
CA GLU A 147 25.73 26.30 -22.57
C GLU A 147 25.32 24.82 -22.75
N GLU A 148 25.53 24.37 -23.99
CA GLU A 148 25.56 22.96 -24.42
C GLU A 148 26.74 22.20 -23.79
N LYS A 149 26.50 21.01 -23.26
CA LYS A 149 27.56 20.03 -22.96
C LYS A 149 27.30 18.70 -23.66
N ALA A 150 28.38 18.17 -24.22
CA ALA A 150 28.45 16.99 -25.08
C ALA A 150 28.00 15.68 -24.40
N GLU A 151 27.33 14.83 -25.18
CA GLU A 151 26.89 13.48 -24.79
C GLU A 151 28.06 12.48 -24.74
N PRO A 152 28.22 11.70 -23.65
CA PRO A 152 29.07 10.52 -23.65
C PRO A 152 28.27 9.24 -23.93
N ILE A 153 28.80 8.38 -24.81
CA ILE A 153 28.21 7.09 -25.22
C ILE A 153 28.72 5.96 -24.31
N PHE A 154 27.85 5.31 -23.52
CA PHE A 154 28.16 4.06 -22.77
C PHE A 154 26.92 3.16 -22.55
N TYR A 155 27.13 1.84 -22.44
CA TYR A 155 26.14 0.75 -22.47
C TYR A 155 25.53 0.39 -21.08
N GLY A 156 24.20 0.16 -21.03
CA GLY A 156 23.47 -0.48 -19.91
C GLY A 156 22.27 0.32 -19.37
N THR A 157 21.11 -0.32 -19.16
CA THR A 157 19.82 0.32 -18.81
C THR A 157 19.64 0.70 -17.33
N GLY A 158 20.41 0.12 -16.41
CA GLY A 158 20.31 0.40 -14.96
C GLY A 158 21.01 1.71 -14.55
N GLY A 159 22.31 1.84 -14.86
CA GLY A 159 23.10 3.04 -14.55
C GLY A 159 22.67 4.32 -15.31
N GLN A 160 21.99 4.21 -16.45
CA GLN A 160 21.45 5.37 -17.18
C GLN A 160 20.15 5.92 -16.55
N LEU A 161 19.33 5.07 -15.93
CA LEU A 161 18.08 5.43 -15.25
C LEU A 161 18.32 6.38 -14.08
N LEU A 162 19.51 6.26 -13.47
CA LEU A 162 19.90 7.03 -12.30
C LEU A 162 20.66 8.30 -12.62
N LYS A 163 21.38 8.40 -13.74
CA LYS A 163 22.00 9.66 -14.17
C LYS A 163 20.98 10.73 -14.60
N ALA A 164 19.81 10.33 -15.07
CA ALA A 164 18.69 11.25 -15.31
C ALA A 164 18.02 11.70 -14.00
N SER A 165 18.16 10.93 -12.91
CA SER A 165 17.45 11.15 -11.65
C SER A 165 17.84 12.43 -10.86
N PRO A 166 19.11 12.87 -10.73
CA PRO A 166 19.46 14.09 -10.01
C PRO A 166 18.72 15.33 -10.52
N LEU A 167 18.66 15.49 -11.85
CA LEU A 167 18.06 16.66 -12.51
C LEU A 167 16.53 16.63 -12.49
N PHE A 168 15.95 15.42 -12.54
CA PHE A 168 14.51 15.16 -12.36
C PHE A 168 14.00 15.63 -10.99
N LEU A 169 14.76 15.34 -9.93
CA LEU A 169 14.30 15.53 -8.56
C LEU A 169 14.44 16.99 -8.08
N CYS A 170 15.43 17.74 -8.57
CA CYS A 170 15.63 19.16 -8.23
C CYS A 170 14.45 20.07 -8.64
N HIS A 171 13.65 19.70 -9.64
CA HIS A 171 12.60 20.58 -10.21
C HIS A 171 11.19 20.23 -9.75
N VAL A 172 10.95 19.06 -9.14
CA VAL A 172 9.69 18.74 -8.46
C VAL A 172 9.74 19.29 -7.03
N THR A 173 9.81 20.61 -6.89
CA THR A 173 10.08 21.29 -5.61
C THR A 173 8.99 21.07 -4.56
N ASN A 174 7.80 20.63 -4.97
CA ASN A 174 6.62 20.46 -4.11
C ASN A 174 6.32 19.00 -3.78
N LEU A 175 7.22 18.07 -4.10
CA LEU A 175 7.00 16.64 -3.85
C LEU A 175 6.95 16.39 -2.33
N LYS A 176 5.77 15.97 -1.85
CA LYS A 176 5.51 15.62 -0.45
C LYS A 176 5.43 14.12 -0.24
N SER A 177 5.03 13.37 -1.27
CA SER A 177 4.94 11.92 -1.19
C SER A 177 5.56 11.23 -2.41
N LEU A 178 6.43 10.27 -2.15
CA LEU A 178 7.08 9.44 -3.16
C LEU A 178 6.86 7.97 -2.88
N THR A 179 6.43 7.23 -3.90
CA THR A 179 6.23 5.78 -3.82
C THR A 179 7.01 5.08 -4.93
N LEU A 180 7.96 4.24 -4.51
CA LEU A 180 8.83 3.43 -5.32
C LEU A 180 8.59 1.96 -4.98
N ARG A 181 8.21 1.16 -5.98
CA ARG A 181 7.86 -0.25 -5.78
C ARG A 181 8.60 -1.12 -6.78
N HIS A 182 9.25 -2.16 -6.26
CA HIS A 182 9.82 -3.26 -7.05
C HIS A 182 10.79 -2.79 -8.13
N LEU A 183 11.63 -1.78 -7.81
CA LEU A 183 12.65 -1.30 -8.74
C LEU A 183 13.76 -2.33 -8.95
N LEU A 184 14.08 -3.12 -7.91
CA LEU A 184 15.04 -4.23 -7.96
C LEU A 184 16.39 -3.84 -8.60
N LEU A 185 16.91 -2.67 -8.22
CA LEU A 185 18.19 -2.12 -8.65
C LEU A 185 19.37 -2.94 -8.12
N GLU A 186 20.54 -2.74 -8.72
CA GLU A 186 21.79 -3.17 -8.12
C GLU A 186 22.14 -2.29 -6.90
N ASP A 187 23.00 -2.78 -6.01
CA ASP A 187 23.23 -2.11 -4.73
C ASP A 187 23.86 -0.70 -4.86
N HIS A 188 24.81 -0.54 -5.78
CA HIS A 188 25.46 0.76 -6.04
C HIS A 188 24.49 1.75 -6.68
N GLU A 189 23.66 1.28 -7.61
CA GLU A 189 22.60 2.04 -8.25
C GLU A 189 21.62 2.58 -7.19
N ALA A 190 21.14 1.73 -6.29
CA ALA A 190 20.24 2.15 -5.22
C ALA A 190 20.85 3.21 -4.29
N GLU A 191 22.14 3.12 -4.00
CA GLU A 191 22.86 4.08 -3.15
C GLU A 191 23.00 5.46 -3.81
N GLU A 192 23.41 5.51 -5.08
CA GLU A 192 23.48 6.75 -5.86
C GLU A 192 22.09 7.39 -5.93
N PHE A 193 21.06 6.60 -6.24
CA PHE A 193 19.69 7.06 -6.32
C PHE A 193 19.17 7.68 -5.02
N LEU A 194 19.40 7.00 -3.89
CA LEU A 194 18.98 7.50 -2.58
C LEU A 194 19.73 8.79 -2.17
N THR A 195 21.00 8.89 -2.55
CA THR A 195 21.81 10.10 -2.31
C THR A 195 21.20 11.28 -3.05
N GLU A 196 20.82 11.10 -4.30
CA GLU A 196 20.20 12.17 -5.08
C GLU A 196 18.79 12.54 -4.58
N MET A 197 18.01 11.56 -4.13
CA MET A 197 16.74 11.84 -3.47
C MET A 197 16.89 12.68 -2.20
N LEU A 198 17.93 12.44 -1.42
CA LEU A 198 18.22 13.27 -0.25
C LEU A 198 18.58 14.70 -0.65
N ASN A 199 19.47 14.86 -1.63
CA ASN A 199 19.87 16.18 -2.11
C ASN A 199 18.66 17.03 -2.53
N CYS A 200 17.68 16.41 -3.17
CA CYS A 200 16.53 17.10 -3.74
C CYS A 200 15.38 17.30 -2.75
N PHE A 201 15.09 16.31 -1.90
CA PHE A 201 13.84 16.31 -1.11
C PHE A 201 14.00 16.04 0.38
N ALA A 202 15.21 16.03 0.92
CA ALA A 202 15.40 15.84 2.37
C ALA A 202 14.50 16.76 3.22
N LYS A 203 14.18 17.96 2.71
CA LYS A 203 13.33 18.96 3.38
C LYS A 203 11.86 18.94 2.96
N THR A 204 11.48 18.31 1.84
CA THR A 204 10.10 18.40 1.31
C THR A 204 9.30 17.12 1.50
N LEU A 205 9.97 15.96 1.52
CA LEU A 205 9.29 14.67 1.65
C LEU A 205 8.73 14.47 3.06
N ILE A 206 7.44 14.16 3.08
CA ILE A 206 6.66 13.84 4.28
C ILE A 206 6.31 12.35 4.30
N CYS A 207 6.08 11.74 3.13
CA CYS A 207 5.70 10.34 2.99
C CYS A 207 6.60 9.64 1.98
N LEU A 208 7.36 8.65 2.42
CA LEU A 208 8.27 7.88 1.57
C LEU A 208 7.86 6.40 1.63
N CYS A 209 7.59 5.82 0.48
CA CYS A 209 7.33 4.39 0.35
C CYS A 209 8.36 3.78 -0.59
N VAL A 210 9.25 2.94 -0.05
CA VAL A 210 10.29 2.24 -0.80
C VAL A 210 10.16 0.75 -0.54
N ARG A 211 9.67 0.02 -1.53
CA ARG A 211 9.47 -1.43 -1.44
C ARG A 211 10.37 -2.13 -2.43
N ASN A 212 11.21 -3.04 -1.94
CA ASN A 212 12.10 -3.89 -2.72
C ASN A 212 12.93 -3.05 -3.72
N LEU A 213 13.67 -2.08 -3.17
CA LEU A 213 14.54 -1.19 -3.96
C LEU A 213 15.65 -1.96 -4.67
N THR A 214 16.25 -2.95 -4.00
CA THR A 214 17.34 -3.78 -4.50
C THR A 214 16.93 -5.25 -4.60
N LYS A 215 17.65 -6.03 -5.40
CA LYS A 215 17.50 -7.50 -5.43
C LYS A 215 18.10 -8.16 -4.19
N SER A 216 19.24 -7.66 -3.73
CA SER A 216 19.98 -8.12 -2.54
C SER A 216 19.48 -7.47 -1.26
N SER A 217 19.72 -8.15 -0.13
CA SER A 217 19.55 -7.55 1.20
C SER A 217 20.65 -6.54 1.44
N ARG A 218 20.28 -5.26 1.54
CA ARG A 218 21.21 -4.17 1.82
C ARG A 218 20.48 -3.07 2.57
N SER A 219 21.03 -2.63 3.68
CA SER A 219 20.47 -1.51 4.46
C SER A 219 21.01 -0.18 3.95
N PHE A 220 20.18 0.87 4.03
CA PHE A 220 20.55 2.21 3.58
C PHE A 220 20.33 3.24 4.68
N LEU A 221 21.42 3.86 5.15
CA LEU A 221 21.39 4.91 6.17
C LEU A 221 20.61 6.15 5.70
N HIS A 222 20.47 6.34 4.39
CA HIS A 222 19.75 7.44 3.75
C HIS A 222 18.33 7.63 4.29
N PHE A 223 17.64 6.54 4.66
CA PHE A 223 16.28 6.64 5.20
C PHE A 223 16.21 7.45 6.51
N GLY A 224 17.29 7.47 7.28
CA GLY A 224 17.44 8.24 8.50
C GLY A 224 17.64 9.75 8.29
N LEU A 225 17.92 10.18 7.06
CA LEU A 225 18.28 11.56 6.74
C LEU A 225 17.11 12.39 6.20
N PHE A 226 15.94 11.79 5.99
CA PHE A 226 14.70 12.50 5.64
C PHE A 226 14.05 13.08 6.90
N LEU A 227 14.50 14.26 7.33
CA LEU A 227 14.16 14.82 8.64
C LEU A 227 12.67 15.20 8.81
N ASN A 228 11.96 15.50 7.72
CA ASN A 228 10.54 15.89 7.74
C ASN A 228 9.57 14.73 7.51
N LEU A 229 10.10 13.50 7.51
CA LEU A 229 9.32 12.32 7.22
C LEU A 229 8.34 12.01 8.37
N ARG A 230 7.05 11.94 8.03
CA ARG A 230 5.97 11.48 8.94
C ARG A 230 5.64 10.02 8.73
N LYS A 231 5.78 9.53 7.51
CA LYS A 231 5.44 8.15 7.17
C LYS A 231 6.53 7.52 6.31
N LEU A 232 7.08 6.42 6.81
CA LEU A 232 8.00 5.55 6.06
C LEU A 232 7.35 4.20 5.80
N VAL A 233 7.38 3.73 4.56
CA VAL A 233 7.06 2.35 4.20
C VAL A 233 8.32 1.75 3.59
N ILE A 234 8.84 0.67 4.19
CA ILE A 234 10.12 0.08 3.83
C ILE A 234 10.05 -1.45 3.82
N SER A 235 10.82 -2.10 2.94
CA SER A 235 10.98 -3.56 2.98
C SER A 235 11.96 -3.97 4.09
N PRO A 236 11.77 -5.12 4.78
CA PRO A 236 12.63 -5.54 5.87
C PRO A 236 14.10 -5.76 5.47
N GLN A 237 14.38 -6.11 4.21
CA GLN A 237 15.74 -6.28 3.68
C GLN A 237 16.57 -5.00 3.63
N HIS A 238 15.92 -3.84 3.82
CA HIS A 238 16.53 -2.52 3.81
C HIS A 238 16.75 -1.95 5.22
N LEU A 239 16.48 -2.74 6.27
CA LEU A 239 16.63 -2.36 7.66
C LEU A 239 17.77 -3.13 8.33
N ASN A 240 18.56 -2.40 9.12
CA ASN A 240 19.48 -2.92 10.12
C ASN A 240 19.42 -2.04 11.38
N ASP A 241 20.20 -2.39 12.39
CA ASP A 241 20.27 -1.66 13.65
C ASP A 241 20.61 -0.17 13.45
N ASP A 242 21.58 0.15 12.59
CA ASP A 242 21.98 1.54 12.32
C ASP A 242 20.85 2.38 11.74
N VAL A 243 20.13 1.82 10.76
CA VAL A 243 18.95 2.48 10.18
C VAL A 243 17.88 2.67 11.25
N ILE A 244 17.63 1.66 12.10
CA ILE A 244 16.66 1.76 13.20
C ILE A 244 17.05 2.89 14.17
N TYR A 245 18.33 3.00 14.56
CA TYR A 245 18.81 4.09 15.41
C TYR A 245 18.59 5.47 14.76
N LEU A 246 18.88 5.60 13.47
CA LEU A 246 18.68 6.87 12.76
C LEU A 246 17.20 7.24 12.64
N LEU A 247 16.32 6.27 12.34
CA LEU A 247 14.88 6.49 12.29
C LEU A 247 14.33 6.98 13.62
N GLY A 248 14.89 6.52 14.74
CA GLY A 248 14.52 6.97 16.08
C GLY A 248 14.82 8.46 16.34
N ASN A 249 15.67 9.08 15.53
CA ASN A 249 16.01 10.51 15.65
C ASN A 249 15.13 11.42 14.78
N ILE A 250 14.24 10.87 13.96
CA ILE A 250 13.34 11.66 13.10
C ILE A 250 12.18 12.19 13.96
N ALA A 251 12.23 13.47 14.29
CA ALA A 251 11.30 14.11 15.23
C ALA A 251 9.82 14.06 14.81
N TYR A 252 9.54 14.03 13.50
CA TYR A 252 8.19 14.06 12.96
C TYR A 252 7.65 12.70 12.54
N LEU A 253 8.42 11.62 12.70
CA LEU A 253 7.97 10.30 12.28
C LEU A 253 6.77 9.89 13.13
N GLU A 254 5.68 9.52 12.46
CA GLU A 254 4.42 9.08 13.07
C GLU A 254 4.20 7.59 12.80
N ASP A 255 4.46 7.16 11.56
CA ASP A 255 4.21 5.79 11.12
C ASP A 255 5.42 5.17 10.41
N LEU A 256 5.81 3.97 10.87
CA LEU A 256 6.79 3.11 10.21
C LEU A 256 6.13 1.80 9.78
N PHE A 257 5.99 1.58 8.49
CA PHE A 257 5.45 0.35 7.92
C PHE A 257 6.59 -0.53 7.39
N ILE A 258 6.74 -1.72 7.95
CA ILE A 258 7.66 -2.75 7.46
C ILE A 258 6.85 -3.72 6.62
N VAL A 259 7.05 -3.68 5.30
CA VAL A 259 6.21 -4.40 4.34
C VAL A 259 7.00 -5.49 3.63
N GLN A 260 6.52 -6.72 3.75
CA GLN A 260 7.05 -7.91 3.08
C GLN A 260 6.09 -8.38 1.98
N ASP A 261 6.63 -8.84 0.85
CA ASP A 261 5.86 -9.44 -0.24
C ASP A 261 6.61 -10.58 -0.95
N GLU A 262 6.16 -10.98 -2.15
CA GLU A 262 6.75 -12.06 -2.94
C GLU A 262 8.12 -11.75 -3.55
N TYR A 263 8.53 -10.48 -3.56
CA TYR A 263 9.82 -10.02 -4.08
C TYR A 263 10.80 -9.63 -2.98
N THR A 264 10.37 -9.65 -1.72
CA THR A 264 11.24 -9.39 -0.58
C THR A 264 12.27 -10.50 -0.45
N GLY A 265 13.54 -10.14 -0.52
CA GLY A 265 14.67 -11.04 -0.36
C GLY A 265 14.82 -11.53 1.09
N LEU A 266 15.85 -12.35 1.33
CA LEU A 266 16.24 -12.73 2.68
C LEU A 266 16.58 -11.46 3.47
N ALA A 267 16.08 -11.31 4.69
CA ALA A 267 16.40 -10.18 5.55
C ALA A 267 16.61 -10.65 6.98
N THR A 268 17.54 -9.99 7.67
CA THR A 268 17.75 -10.18 9.11
C THR A 268 16.87 -9.18 9.88
N PRO A 269 16.18 -9.61 10.94
CA PRO A 269 15.46 -8.68 11.79
C PRO A 269 16.43 -7.77 12.55
N GLY A 270 15.98 -6.56 12.88
CA GLY A 270 16.74 -5.66 13.75
C GLY A 270 16.87 -6.23 15.16
N SER A 271 17.96 -5.90 15.84
CA SER A 271 18.20 -6.40 17.20
C SER A 271 17.24 -5.80 18.21
N SER A 272 17.01 -6.55 19.30
CA SER A 272 16.18 -6.08 20.40
C SER A 272 16.73 -4.83 21.08
N SER A 273 18.05 -4.62 21.08
CA SER A 273 18.70 -3.41 21.59
C SER A 273 18.35 -2.19 20.75
N ALA A 274 18.46 -2.30 19.42
CA ALA A 274 18.17 -1.20 18.51
C ALA A 274 16.70 -0.76 18.63
N TRP A 275 15.78 -1.73 18.69
CA TRP A 275 14.36 -1.44 18.84
C TRP A 275 13.97 -0.84 20.19
N LYS A 276 14.61 -1.26 21.29
CA LYS A 276 14.39 -0.66 22.62
C LYS A 276 14.86 0.79 22.66
N GLU A 277 15.98 1.10 22.03
CA GLU A 277 16.47 2.48 21.93
C GLU A 277 15.60 3.32 20.98
N PHE A 278 15.15 2.75 19.87
CA PHE A 278 14.16 3.39 19.01
C PHE A 278 12.89 3.76 19.79
N ALA A 279 12.35 2.83 20.58
CA ALA A 279 11.16 3.06 21.38
C ALA A 279 11.36 4.12 22.49
N SER A 280 12.58 4.27 23.01
CA SER A 280 12.88 5.30 24.02
C SER A 280 13.02 6.69 23.41
N ARG A 281 13.59 6.79 22.21
CA ARG A 281 13.75 8.07 21.48
C ARG A 281 12.46 8.54 20.80
N ALA A 282 11.68 7.60 20.28
CA ALA A 282 10.50 7.88 19.46
C ALA A 282 9.24 7.15 19.99
N PRO A 283 8.78 7.48 21.22
CA PRO A 283 7.72 6.71 21.91
C PRO A 283 6.35 6.80 21.26
N ASN A 284 6.12 7.82 20.41
CA ASN A 284 4.84 8.05 19.74
C ASN A 284 4.77 7.41 18.35
N VAL A 285 5.88 6.87 17.83
CA VAL A 285 5.90 6.25 16.50
C VAL A 285 5.13 4.93 16.53
N GLN A 286 4.24 4.75 15.57
CA GLN A 286 3.51 3.52 15.36
C GLN A 286 4.25 2.64 14.35
N VAL A 287 4.70 1.47 14.81
CA VAL A 287 5.35 0.49 13.95
C VAL A 287 4.32 -0.55 13.49
N HIS A 288 4.25 -0.78 12.19
CA HIS A 288 3.28 -1.67 11.56
C HIS A 288 3.99 -2.74 10.74
N LEU A 289 3.71 -4.01 11.03
CA LEU A 289 4.20 -5.13 10.23
C LEU A 289 3.14 -5.55 9.21
N HIS A 290 3.51 -5.63 7.93
CA HIS A 290 2.57 -5.99 6.87
C HIS A 290 3.14 -7.04 5.93
N CYS A 291 2.47 -8.17 5.82
CA CYS A 291 2.76 -9.20 4.81
C CYS A 291 1.71 -9.14 3.69
N SER A 292 2.14 -8.87 2.45
CA SER A 292 1.29 -8.65 1.28
C SER A 292 1.63 -9.57 0.09
N GLY A 293 0.80 -9.55 -0.95
CA GLY A 293 1.02 -10.35 -2.17
C GLY A 293 0.93 -11.86 -1.94
N ARG A 294 1.66 -12.63 -2.73
CA ARG A 294 1.77 -14.09 -2.68
C ARG A 294 2.99 -14.52 -1.86
N CYS A 295 3.28 -13.80 -0.79
CA CYS A 295 4.37 -14.15 0.12
C CYS A 295 4.08 -15.52 0.76
N LYS A 296 4.98 -16.48 0.51
CA LYS A 296 4.96 -17.82 1.12
C LYS A 296 5.83 -17.91 2.37
N MET A 297 6.75 -16.96 2.52
CA MET A 297 7.64 -16.89 3.67
C MET A 297 6.87 -16.40 4.89
N ASP A 298 7.26 -16.88 6.06
CA ASP A 298 6.78 -16.33 7.31
C ASP A 298 7.21 -14.86 7.46
N MET A 299 6.45 -14.14 8.27
CA MET A 299 6.74 -12.73 8.51
C MET A 299 8.05 -12.58 9.28
N ILE A 300 8.87 -11.63 8.86
CA ILE A 300 10.11 -11.30 9.56
C ILE A 300 9.78 -10.47 10.80
N TRP A 301 9.69 -11.17 11.93
CA TRP A 301 9.41 -10.58 13.24
C TRP A 301 10.55 -9.66 13.70
N GLN A 302 10.21 -8.52 14.30
CA GLN A 302 11.14 -7.51 14.81
C GLN A 302 11.19 -7.57 16.34
N PRO A 303 12.16 -8.28 16.95
CA PRO A 303 12.20 -8.50 18.40
C PRO A 303 12.12 -7.21 19.21
N MET A 304 11.18 -7.16 20.15
CA MET A 304 10.96 -6.02 21.07
C MET A 304 10.64 -4.67 20.39
N ALA A 305 10.33 -4.65 19.09
CA ALA A 305 9.89 -3.44 18.41
C ALA A 305 8.53 -2.96 18.96
N PRO A 306 8.26 -1.63 18.99
CA PRO A 306 6.99 -1.09 19.44
C PRO A 306 5.88 -1.27 18.38
N VAL A 307 5.63 -2.53 17.99
CA VAL A 307 4.67 -2.89 16.95
C VAL A 307 3.24 -2.68 17.45
N THR A 308 2.53 -1.75 16.82
CA THR A 308 1.14 -1.45 17.11
C THR A 308 0.16 -2.21 16.22
N SER A 309 0.58 -2.61 15.03
CA SER A 309 -0.28 -3.32 14.07
C SER A 309 0.43 -4.44 13.35
N ILE A 310 -0.27 -5.57 13.20
CA ILE A 310 0.14 -6.69 12.35
C ILE A 310 -0.96 -6.92 11.31
N MET A 311 -0.59 -6.87 10.04
CA MET A 311 -1.50 -7.04 8.93
C MET A 311 -1.02 -8.13 7.97
N TYR A 312 -1.91 -9.06 7.67
CA TYR A 312 -1.72 -10.06 6.63
C TYR A 312 -2.70 -9.82 5.49
N SER A 313 -2.19 -9.53 4.30
CA SER A 313 -2.98 -9.46 3.06
C SER A 313 -2.70 -10.61 2.10
N SER A 314 -1.62 -11.38 2.34
CA SER A 314 -1.35 -12.60 1.58
C SER A 314 -2.41 -13.67 1.85
N SER A 315 -2.87 -14.38 0.83
CA SER A 315 -3.79 -15.53 0.99
C SER A 315 -3.14 -16.77 1.61
N PHE A 316 -1.81 -16.78 1.72
CA PHE A 316 -1.03 -17.91 2.22
C PHE A 316 -0.73 -17.83 3.71
N SER A 317 -0.87 -16.66 4.32
CA SER A 317 -0.62 -16.49 5.74
C SER A 317 -1.63 -17.22 6.63
N CYS A 318 -1.11 -17.70 7.75
CA CYS A 318 -1.82 -18.45 8.77
C CYS A 318 -1.37 -17.95 10.14
N LEU A 319 -2.30 -17.85 11.09
CA LEU A 319 -1.97 -17.73 12.50
C LEU A 319 -1.57 -19.11 13.02
N THR A 320 -0.28 -19.32 13.21
CA THR A 320 0.30 -20.53 13.81
C THR A 320 0.55 -20.30 15.30
N ILE A 321 0.67 -21.39 16.07
CA ILE A 321 1.03 -21.31 17.49
C ILE A 321 2.37 -20.59 17.67
N GLN A 322 3.35 -20.88 16.79
CA GLN A 322 4.65 -20.20 16.81
C GLN A 322 4.51 -18.69 16.61
N SER A 323 3.72 -18.26 15.62
CA SER A 323 3.48 -16.82 15.41
C SER A 323 2.79 -16.17 16.60
N ALA A 324 1.85 -16.86 17.25
CA ALA A 324 1.16 -16.34 18.44
C ALA A 324 2.10 -16.23 19.64
N LEU A 325 2.99 -17.21 19.85
CA LEU A 325 4.04 -17.15 20.87
C LEU A 325 4.97 -15.97 20.64
N THR A 326 5.46 -15.80 19.41
CA THR A 326 6.34 -14.68 19.05
C THR A 326 5.64 -13.33 19.27
N ILE A 327 4.35 -13.22 18.93
CA ILE A 327 3.56 -12.00 19.19
C ILE A 327 3.43 -11.75 20.69
N ALA A 328 3.12 -12.78 21.48
CA ALA A 328 2.96 -12.67 22.93
C ALA A 328 4.28 -12.26 23.61
N GLU A 329 5.40 -12.83 23.15
CA GLU A 329 6.73 -12.52 23.66
C GLU A 329 7.15 -11.09 23.30
N TYR A 330 6.98 -10.69 22.04
CA TYR A 330 7.55 -9.43 21.55
C TYR A 330 6.63 -8.22 21.67
N TYR A 331 5.31 -8.39 21.56
CA TYR A 331 4.36 -7.27 21.35
C TYR A 331 3.14 -7.29 22.26
N SER A 332 3.12 -8.13 23.30
CA SER A 332 1.99 -8.25 24.24
C SER A 332 1.51 -6.91 24.83
N ASN A 333 2.44 -5.96 25.04
CA ASN A 333 2.17 -4.66 25.62
C ASN A 333 1.98 -3.53 24.59
N THR A 334 2.21 -3.77 23.31
CA THR A 334 2.23 -2.71 22.28
C THR A 334 1.18 -2.95 21.18
N LEU A 335 0.82 -4.20 20.92
CA LEU A 335 -0.08 -4.56 19.83
C LEU A 335 -1.50 -4.05 20.08
N LYS A 336 -1.99 -3.21 19.15
CA LYS A 336 -3.35 -2.66 19.13
C LYS A 336 -4.23 -3.31 18.07
N SER A 337 -3.65 -3.75 16.95
CA SER A 337 -4.43 -4.36 15.87
C SER A 337 -3.77 -5.60 15.25
N TYR A 338 -4.55 -6.67 15.09
CA TYR A 338 -4.17 -7.85 14.33
C TYR A 338 -5.22 -8.12 13.25
N LEU A 339 -4.82 -8.11 11.97
CA LEU A 339 -5.74 -8.15 10.85
C LEU A 339 -5.32 -9.14 9.77
N GLN A 340 -6.23 -10.03 9.39
CA GLN A 340 -6.09 -10.89 8.21
C GLN A 340 -7.06 -10.45 7.11
N LYS A 341 -6.57 -9.65 6.17
CA LYS A 341 -7.33 -9.18 5.01
C LYS A 341 -7.54 -10.29 3.99
N GLY A 342 -8.56 -10.14 3.14
CA GLY A 342 -8.85 -11.09 2.07
C GLY A 342 -9.53 -12.37 2.56
N LEU A 343 -9.83 -13.26 1.63
CA LEU A 343 -10.40 -14.58 1.92
C LEU A 343 -9.31 -15.66 1.84
N GLN A 344 -9.39 -16.65 2.72
CA GLN A 344 -8.49 -17.81 2.67
C GLN A 344 -8.91 -18.71 1.49
N ARG A 345 -7.96 -19.03 0.59
CA ARG A 345 -8.22 -19.83 -0.63
C ARG A 345 -7.84 -21.31 -0.51
N ARG A 346 -7.42 -21.78 0.68
CA ARG A 346 -6.96 -23.16 0.89
C ARG A 346 -7.91 -23.97 1.75
N TYR A 347 -8.00 -25.28 1.45
CA TYR A 347 -8.63 -26.26 2.31
C TYR A 347 -7.88 -26.34 3.64
N ARG A 348 -8.61 -26.24 4.75
CA ARG A 348 -8.09 -26.40 6.10
C ARG A 348 -8.81 -27.54 6.80
N SER A 349 -8.06 -28.24 7.64
CA SER A 349 -8.57 -29.31 8.46
C SER A 349 -9.73 -28.86 9.36
N LYS A 350 -10.59 -29.82 9.68
CA LYS A 350 -11.67 -29.63 10.65
C LYS A 350 -11.22 -29.97 12.08
N SER A 351 -10.00 -30.45 12.27
CA SER A 351 -9.46 -30.80 13.58
C SER A 351 -9.15 -29.55 14.40
N TYR A 352 -9.50 -29.53 15.68
CA TYR A 352 -9.26 -28.39 16.58
C TYR A 352 -7.76 -28.03 16.65
N ASN A 353 -6.88 -29.02 16.80
CA ASN A 353 -5.45 -28.81 16.99
C ASN A 353 -4.72 -28.24 15.76
N GLU A 354 -5.32 -28.36 14.57
CA GLU A 354 -4.73 -27.89 13.31
C GLU A 354 -5.30 -26.54 12.86
N ARG A 355 -6.34 -26.05 13.54
CA ARG A 355 -6.96 -24.75 13.27
C ARG A 355 -6.26 -23.63 14.04
N ALA A 356 -6.64 -22.39 13.74
CA ALA A 356 -6.14 -21.20 14.42
C ALA A 356 -6.67 -21.04 15.85
N ASP A 357 -7.54 -21.93 16.35
CA ASP A 357 -8.25 -21.79 17.62
C ASP A 357 -7.30 -21.53 18.82
N THR A 358 -6.34 -22.42 19.07
CA THR A 358 -5.39 -22.28 20.19
C THR A 358 -4.52 -21.03 20.04
N ALA A 359 -3.99 -20.79 18.84
CA ALA A 359 -3.13 -19.64 18.57
C ALA A 359 -3.88 -18.30 18.75
N LEU A 360 -5.16 -18.27 18.39
CA LEU A 360 -6.04 -17.12 18.57
C LEU A 360 -6.25 -16.79 20.05
N LEU A 361 -6.61 -17.79 20.85
CA LEU A 361 -6.84 -17.59 22.28
C LEU A 361 -5.58 -17.14 23.00
N MET A 362 -4.43 -17.70 22.63
CA MET A 362 -3.13 -17.24 23.13
C MET A 362 -2.87 -15.77 22.78
N LEU A 363 -3.10 -15.36 21.54
CA LEU A 363 -2.92 -13.97 21.10
C LEU A 363 -3.80 -13.01 21.91
N VAL A 364 -5.11 -13.30 22.02
CA VAL A 364 -6.07 -12.43 22.72
C VAL A 364 -5.78 -12.35 24.21
N ARG A 365 -5.40 -13.46 24.85
CA ARG A 365 -5.04 -13.49 26.27
C ARG A 365 -3.77 -12.69 26.56
N SER A 366 -2.80 -12.71 25.63
CA SER A 366 -1.49 -12.12 25.84
C SER A 366 -1.46 -10.62 25.54
N CYS A 367 -2.25 -10.15 24.56
CA CYS A 367 -2.21 -8.77 24.08
C CYS A 367 -3.25 -7.89 24.79
N ARG A 368 -2.84 -7.15 25.83
CA ARG A 368 -3.76 -6.36 26.69
C ARG A 368 -4.34 -5.13 26.01
N HIS A 369 -3.62 -4.56 25.04
CA HIS A 369 -4.01 -3.34 24.34
C HIS A 369 -4.68 -3.60 22.99
N LEU A 370 -5.05 -4.86 22.70
CA LEU A 370 -5.71 -5.22 21.45
C LEU A 370 -7.08 -4.53 21.36
N GLN A 371 -7.24 -3.68 20.35
CA GLN A 371 -8.46 -2.91 20.07
C GLN A 371 -9.19 -3.43 18.84
N LEU A 372 -8.47 -4.04 17.91
CA LEU A 372 -9.00 -4.52 16.64
C LEU A 372 -8.43 -5.89 16.29
N LEU A 373 -9.32 -6.86 16.08
CA LEU A 373 -8.95 -8.23 15.73
C LEU A 373 -9.80 -8.70 14.56
N GLY A 374 -9.16 -9.02 13.43
CA GLY A 374 -9.80 -9.53 12.22
C GLY A 374 -9.20 -10.86 11.80
N ILE A 375 -10.01 -11.92 11.82
CA ILE A 375 -9.57 -13.27 11.45
C ILE A 375 -10.45 -13.84 10.36
N ARG A 376 -9.79 -14.32 9.30
CA ARG A 376 -10.43 -14.95 8.15
C ARG A 376 -10.41 -16.48 8.19
N GLU A 377 -9.64 -17.04 9.12
CA GLU A 377 -9.39 -18.48 9.28
C GLU A 377 -10.52 -19.20 9.99
N ARG A 378 -10.55 -20.53 9.82
CA ARG A 378 -11.57 -21.37 10.46
C ARG A 378 -11.31 -21.47 11.96
N ILE A 379 -12.32 -21.13 12.74
CA ILE A 379 -12.37 -21.29 14.20
C ILE A 379 -13.72 -21.86 14.61
N SER A 380 -13.83 -22.46 15.80
CA SER A 380 -15.12 -22.86 16.36
C SER A 380 -15.90 -21.68 16.93
N THR A 381 -17.22 -21.81 17.01
CA THR A 381 -18.10 -20.91 17.75
C THR A 381 -17.71 -20.81 19.23
N ALA A 382 -17.37 -21.93 19.87
CA ALA A 382 -16.88 -21.93 21.25
C ALA A 382 -15.59 -21.11 21.41
N THR A 383 -14.64 -21.23 20.49
CA THR A 383 -13.41 -20.41 20.49
C THR A 383 -13.71 -18.93 20.31
N ALA A 384 -14.65 -18.55 19.44
CA ALA A 384 -15.03 -17.15 19.25
C ALA A 384 -15.63 -16.55 20.54
N ILE A 385 -16.48 -17.32 21.22
CA ILE A 385 -17.04 -16.93 22.53
C ILE A 385 -15.93 -16.82 23.57
N MET A 386 -15.05 -17.81 23.65
CA MET A 386 -13.91 -17.81 24.56
C MET A 386 -12.99 -16.62 24.33
N ALA A 387 -12.68 -16.28 23.07
CA ALA A 387 -11.87 -15.12 22.73
C ALA A 387 -12.48 -13.82 23.27
N ALA A 388 -13.80 -13.64 23.15
CA ALA A 388 -14.48 -12.48 23.72
C ALA A 388 -14.42 -12.46 25.26
N TYR A 389 -14.62 -13.62 25.88
CA TYR A 389 -14.62 -13.74 27.33
C TYR A 389 -13.23 -13.48 27.95
N ILE A 390 -12.17 -14.06 27.38
CA ILE A 390 -10.80 -13.91 27.90
C ILE A 390 -10.15 -12.59 27.51
N SER A 391 -10.68 -11.89 26.50
CA SER A 391 -10.16 -10.59 26.07
C SER A 391 -10.07 -9.64 27.28
N PRO A 392 -8.87 -9.13 27.62
CA PRO A 392 -8.71 -8.11 28.65
C PRO A 392 -9.45 -6.82 28.28
N ASN A 393 -9.52 -6.52 26.99
CA ASN A 393 -10.22 -5.35 26.46
C ASN A 393 -11.65 -5.71 26.04
N LYS A 394 -12.65 -5.19 26.76
CA LYS A 394 -14.07 -5.38 26.44
C LYS A 394 -14.60 -4.46 25.35
N SER A 395 -13.80 -3.51 24.86
CA SER A 395 -14.12 -2.70 23.68
C SER A 395 -13.47 -3.22 22.39
N LEU A 396 -13.02 -4.48 22.38
CA LEU A 396 -12.34 -5.10 21.24
C LEU A 396 -13.30 -5.23 20.05
N LYS A 397 -12.94 -4.61 18.92
CA LYS A 397 -13.62 -4.83 17.65
C LYS A 397 -13.17 -6.17 17.06
N PHE A 398 -13.99 -7.20 17.27
CA PHE A 398 -13.70 -8.55 16.82
C PHE A 398 -14.46 -8.90 15.54
N TYR A 399 -13.74 -9.15 14.45
CA TYR A 399 -14.31 -9.47 13.15
C TYR A 399 -13.94 -10.89 12.73
N VAL A 400 -14.96 -11.70 12.49
CA VAL A 400 -14.85 -13.10 12.05
C VAL A 400 -15.78 -13.35 10.89
N ARG A 401 -15.33 -14.16 9.93
CA ARG A 401 -16.17 -14.62 8.81
C ARG A 401 -17.15 -15.70 9.26
N ARG A 402 -18.44 -15.52 8.97
CA ARG A 402 -19.50 -16.51 9.25
C ARG A 402 -19.23 -17.84 8.56
N GLN A 403 -18.73 -17.83 7.33
CA GLN A 403 -18.37 -19.04 6.57
C GLN A 403 -17.15 -19.78 7.15
N ALA A 404 -16.31 -19.09 7.92
CA ALA A 404 -15.17 -19.69 8.59
C ALA A 404 -15.51 -20.19 10.01
N LEU A 405 -16.64 -19.78 10.57
CA LEU A 405 -17.07 -20.11 11.92
C LEU A 405 -17.78 -21.47 11.95
N LEU A 406 -17.15 -22.46 12.59
CA LEU A 406 -17.68 -23.83 12.70
C LEU A 406 -18.57 -23.95 13.94
N LYS A 407 -19.84 -24.35 13.78
CA LYS A 407 -20.77 -24.63 14.89
C LYS A 407 -20.31 -25.82 15.71
N ARG A 408 -19.39 -25.61 16.65
CA ARG A 408 -18.75 -26.65 17.46
C ARG A 408 -18.37 -26.12 18.83
N ALA A 409 -18.52 -26.99 19.82
CA ALA A 409 -18.04 -26.80 21.19
C ALA A 409 -16.85 -27.73 21.48
N ASP A 410 -15.85 -27.70 20.60
CA ASP A 410 -14.66 -28.56 20.66
C ASP A 410 -13.47 -27.91 21.39
N TYR A 411 -13.70 -26.79 22.08
CA TYR A 411 -12.72 -26.17 22.98
C TYR A 411 -12.47 -27.06 24.22
N PRO A 412 -11.22 -27.42 24.52
CA PRO A 412 -10.88 -28.21 25.70
C PRO A 412 -10.84 -27.30 26.94
N PHE A 413 -11.98 -27.17 27.63
CA PHE A 413 -12.06 -26.41 28.87
C PHE A 413 -11.18 -27.02 29.96
N GLY A 414 -10.23 -26.21 30.48
CA GLY A 414 -9.44 -26.61 31.64
C GLY A 414 -10.25 -26.61 32.94
N PRO A 415 -9.89 -27.42 33.96
CA PRO A 415 -10.67 -27.59 35.19
C PRO A 415 -10.84 -26.31 36.03
N ASN A 416 -10.00 -25.29 35.82
CA ASN A 416 -10.00 -24.03 36.59
C ASN A 416 -10.19 -22.78 35.72
N GLU A 417 -10.55 -22.91 34.43
CA GLU A 417 -10.66 -21.74 33.56
C GLU A 417 -11.98 -20.98 33.73
N LEU A 418 -13.07 -21.71 33.99
CA LEU A 418 -14.43 -21.17 34.07
C LEU A 418 -15.28 -21.97 35.06
N SER A 419 -16.36 -21.36 35.55
CA SER A 419 -17.38 -22.09 36.31
C SER A 419 -18.08 -23.13 35.43
N SER A 420 -18.57 -24.21 36.04
CA SER A 420 -19.31 -25.28 35.35
C SER A 420 -20.55 -24.76 34.61
N GLU A 421 -21.22 -23.75 35.19
CA GLU A 421 -22.36 -23.06 34.58
C GLU A 421 -21.97 -22.33 33.29
N MET A 422 -20.86 -21.58 33.31
CA MET A 422 -20.38 -20.87 32.13
C MET A 422 -19.94 -21.84 31.03
N VAL A 423 -19.25 -22.93 31.39
CA VAL A 423 -18.89 -23.99 30.43
C VAL A 423 -20.14 -24.56 29.75
N ASN A 424 -21.20 -24.83 30.51
CA ASN A 424 -22.47 -25.30 29.96
C ASN A 424 -23.14 -24.24 29.08
N CYS A 425 -23.15 -22.97 29.49
CA CYS A 425 -23.65 -21.86 28.69
C CYS A 425 -22.95 -21.78 27.32
N ILE A 426 -21.61 -21.83 27.30
CA ILE A 426 -20.82 -21.79 26.06
C ILE A 426 -21.12 -23.02 25.18
N LYS A 427 -21.22 -24.22 25.77
CA LYS A 427 -21.55 -25.45 25.03
C LYS A 427 -22.95 -25.39 24.38
N VAL A 428 -23.91 -24.73 25.02
CA VAL A 428 -25.25 -24.52 24.46
C VAL A 428 -25.19 -23.45 23.36
N ALA A 429 -24.60 -22.30 23.64
CA ALA A 429 -24.52 -21.18 22.69
C ALA A 429 -23.75 -21.54 21.42
N ALA A 430 -22.68 -22.33 21.53
CA ALA A 430 -21.84 -22.75 20.40
C ALA A 430 -22.59 -23.60 19.34
N LYS A 431 -23.78 -24.12 19.64
CA LYS A 431 -24.60 -24.92 18.70
C LYS A 431 -25.38 -24.07 17.70
N SER A 432 -25.50 -22.75 17.91
CA SER A 432 -26.25 -21.83 17.05
C SER A 432 -25.44 -20.56 16.82
N TYR A 433 -25.54 -19.99 15.61
CA TYR A 433 -24.87 -18.72 15.32
C TYR A 433 -25.57 -17.58 16.07
N GLU A 434 -26.88 -17.64 16.18
CA GLU A 434 -27.72 -16.62 16.81
C GLU A 434 -27.42 -16.52 18.31
N PHE A 435 -27.32 -17.66 19.01
CA PHE A 435 -26.91 -17.68 20.42
C PHE A 435 -25.44 -17.31 20.61
N THR A 436 -24.56 -17.70 19.69
CA THR A 436 -23.15 -17.27 19.71
C THR A 436 -23.04 -15.75 19.55
N ASP A 437 -23.81 -15.18 18.62
CA ASP A 437 -23.82 -13.76 18.32
C ASP A 437 -24.31 -12.95 19.52
N ALA A 438 -25.42 -13.39 20.14
CA ALA A 438 -25.99 -12.79 21.33
C ALA A 438 -25.01 -12.81 22.52
N LEU A 439 -24.38 -13.95 22.79
CA LEU A 439 -23.48 -14.11 23.93
C LEU A 439 -22.20 -13.27 23.77
N ILE A 440 -21.62 -13.20 22.57
CA ILE A 440 -20.48 -12.31 22.30
C ILE A 440 -20.90 -10.84 22.41
N GLY A 441 -22.10 -10.52 21.92
CA GLY A 441 -22.64 -9.17 22.03
C GLY A 441 -22.87 -8.72 23.48
N GLU A 442 -23.33 -9.63 24.34
CA GLU A 442 -23.47 -9.40 25.78
C GLU A 442 -22.11 -9.13 26.44
N VAL A 443 -21.09 -9.92 26.12
CA VAL A 443 -19.73 -9.75 26.67
C VAL A 443 -19.12 -8.40 26.31
N TYR A 444 -19.39 -7.88 25.11
CA TYR A 444 -18.89 -6.59 24.66
C TYR A 444 -19.85 -5.42 24.89
N GLY A 445 -21.06 -5.68 25.41
CA GLY A 445 -22.10 -4.66 25.58
C GLY A 445 -22.53 -3.98 24.27
N SER A 446 -22.34 -4.66 23.12
CA SER A 446 -22.66 -4.12 21.79
C SER A 446 -23.15 -5.22 20.86
N GLN A 447 -23.89 -4.86 19.82
CA GLN A 447 -24.33 -5.86 18.85
C GLN A 447 -23.12 -6.44 18.11
N TRP A 448 -22.92 -7.75 18.25
CA TRP A 448 -21.91 -8.50 17.53
C TRP A 448 -22.58 -9.50 16.58
N ARG A 449 -22.02 -9.61 15.37
CA ARG A 449 -22.43 -10.64 14.40
C ARG A 449 -21.25 -11.10 13.59
N ALA A 450 -21.20 -12.39 13.28
CA ALA A 450 -20.26 -12.89 12.29
C ALA A 450 -20.57 -12.31 10.90
N LEU A 451 -19.52 -11.90 10.18
CA LEU A 451 -19.62 -11.19 8.91
C LEU A 451 -19.76 -12.15 7.72
N SER A 452 -20.56 -11.81 6.73
CA SER A 452 -20.49 -12.48 5.44
C SER A 452 -19.15 -12.22 4.73
N ASP A 453 -18.79 -13.07 3.77
CA ASP A 453 -17.56 -12.89 2.98
C ASP A 453 -17.50 -11.51 2.29
N ASN A 454 -18.61 -11.01 1.78
CA ASN A 454 -18.68 -9.68 1.14
C ASN A 454 -18.47 -8.55 2.14
N GLU A 455 -19.11 -8.61 3.30
CA GLU A 455 -18.94 -7.62 4.37
C GLU A 455 -17.51 -7.63 4.91
N TYR A 456 -16.94 -8.82 5.13
CA TYR A 456 -15.56 -8.97 5.58
C TYR A 456 -14.58 -8.36 4.58
N MET A 457 -14.78 -8.62 3.28
CA MET A 457 -13.97 -7.99 2.24
C MET A 457 -14.13 -6.48 2.22
N HIS A 458 -15.33 -5.96 2.45
CA HIS A 458 -15.58 -4.51 2.42
C HIS A 458 -14.95 -3.77 3.59
N ILE A 459 -15.02 -4.32 4.81
CA ILE A 459 -14.47 -3.68 6.02
C ILE A 459 -12.95 -3.47 5.92
N PHE A 460 -12.25 -4.32 5.18
CA PHE A 460 -10.80 -4.31 5.09
C PHE A 460 -10.25 -3.85 3.72
N ARG A 461 -11.09 -3.28 2.85
CA ARG A 461 -10.67 -2.68 1.57
C ARG A 461 -9.65 -1.57 1.76
#